data_AF-A0A850I6M5-F1
#
_entry.id   AF-A0A850I6M5-F1
#
_cell.length_a   1.000
_cell.length_b   1.000
_cell.length_c   1.000
_cell.angle_alpha   90.00
_cell.angle_beta   90.00
_cell.angle_gamma   90.00
#
_symmetry.space_group_name_H-M   'P 1'
#
loop_
_entity.id
_entity.type
_entity.pdbx_description
1 polymer ?
#
loop_
_entity_poly.entity_id
_entity_poly.type
_entity_poly.pdbx_seq_one_letter_code
_entity_poly.pdbx_strand_id
1 'polypeptide(L)'
;MSFAAYSFIGQKYSFKRYISADFKPLYDLVKRIIGSQDASFADLADKASTADDEMKRAMAQVEEIVTRDQDTRRLEDYRNYFEFELFLENQAGEQQAFSKLVGLLSGGQRQAPYYVAIAASMVSVYFPKGGREGSTEGMGLVAFDEAFNKLDIGNTQNLITLYRDLGLQLVIAAPEIHRATFLESVDCIISVTRMSGTDRVAVDAERIGPRAQAEMQAANPEHRGVEWFRTESEQAKQKAAE
;
A
#
# COMPACT_ATOMS: atom_id res chain seq x y z
N MET A 1 4.67 6.12 6.76
CA MET A 1 3.20 6.13 6.66
C MET A 1 2.68 4.97 7.48
N SER A 2 1.76 5.21 8.42
CA SER A 2 1.18 4.17 9.28
C SER A 2 -0.21 3.85 8.76
N PHE A 3 -0.46 2.60 8.36
CA PHE A 3 -1.81 2.12 7.98
C PHE A 3 -2.57 1.56 9.19
N ALA A 4 -2.26 2.04 10.40
CA ALA A 4 -2.75 1.47 11.66
C ALA A 4 -4.28 1.47 11.82
N ALA A 5 -5.00 2.23 11.01
CA ALA A 5 -6.47 2.25 10.95
C ALA A 5 -7.08 1.10 10.13
N TYR A 6 -6.28 0.37 9.33
CA TYR A 6 -6.77 -0.68 8.44
C TYR A 6 -6.17 -2.04 8.82
N SER A 7 -7.04 -3.01 9.06
CA SER A 7 -6.66 -4.41 9.16
C SER A 7 -7.04 -5.13 7.88
N PHE A 8 -6.08 -5.73 7.18
CA PHE A 8 -6.34 -6.62 6.05
C PHE A 8 -5.99 -8.03 6.47
N ILE A 9 -6.90 -8.99 6.30
CA ILE A 9 -6.73 -10.37 6.78
C ILE A 9 -6.45 -10.45 8.30
N GLY A 10 -7.00 -9.52 9.09
CA GLY A 10 -6.75 -9.44 10.54
C GLY A 10 -5.33 -9.03 10.92
N GLN A 11 -4.56 -8.46 9.99
CA GLN A 11 -3.19 -7.96 10.22
C GLN A 11 -3.08 -6.47 9.93
N LYS A 12 -2.22 -5.77 10.67
CA LYS A 12 -1.87 -4.36 10.41
C LYS A 12 -0.57 -4.29 9.61
N TYR A 13 -0.48 -3.28 8.75
CA TYR A 13 0.63 -3.13 7.82
C TYR A 13 1.43 -1.86 8.14
N SER A 14 2.75 -1.97 8.15
CA SER A 14 3.64 -0.83 8.34
C SER A 14 4.87 -0.92 7.43
N PHE A 15 5.29 0.22 6.90
CA PHE A 15 6.56 0.30 6.18
C PHE A 15 7.67 0.76 7.11
N LYS A 16 8.78 0.03 7.12
CA LYS A 16 10.02 0.47 7.75
C LYS A 16 11.04 0.78 6.66
N ARG A 17 11.77 1.88 6.86
CA ARG A 17 12.86 2.32 5.99
C ARG A 17 14.19 1.98 6.64
N TYR A 18 15.07 1.38 5.87
CA TYR A 18 16.45 1.09 6.23
C TYR A 18 17.38 1.87 5.29
N ILE A 19 18.60 2.11 5.74
CA ILE A 19 19.65 2.66 4.88
C ILE A 19 20.31 1.46 4.23
N SER A 20 20.42 1.48 2.90
CA SER A 20 21.06 0.38 2.20
C SER A 20 22.49 0.21 2.70
N ALA A 21 22.93 -1.03 2.86
CA ALA A 21 24.25 -1.35 3.43
C ALA A 21 25.38 -0.69 2.62
N ASP A 22 25.26 -0.70 1.29
CA ASP A 22 26.20 -0.08 0.35
C ASP A 22 26.38 1.43 0.62
N PHE A 23 25.30 2.12 0.99
CA PHE A 23 25.27 3.57 1.18
C PHE A 23 25.33 4.01 2.64
N LYS A 24 25.38 3.06 3.59
CA LYS A 24 25.45 3.36 5.02
C LYS A 24 26.67 4.22 5.39
N PRO A 25 27.90 3.95 4.89
CA PRO A 25 29.05 4.79 5.20
C PRO A 25 28.88 6.23 4.73
N LEU A 26 28.37 6.41 3.50
CA LEU A 26 28.07 7.72 2.92
C LEU A 26 27.02 8.47 3.74
N TYR A 27 25.94 7.79 4.12
CA TYR A 27 24.89 8.39 4.94
C TYR A 27 25.40 8.80 6.33
N ASP A 28 26.17 7.95 7.00
CA ASP A 28 26.71 8.24 8.34
C ASP A 28 27.68 9.42 8.29
N LEU A 29 28.50 9.51 7.23
CA LEU A 29 29.35 10.66 6.94
C LEU A 29 28.54 11.94 6.78
N VAL A 30 27.56 11.94 5.88
CA VAL A 30 26.67 13.10 5.64
C VAL A 30 25.91 13.50 6.90
N LYS A 31 25.41 12.53 7.68
CA LYS A 31 24.68 12.81 8.92
C LYS A 31 25.59 13.39 10.01
N ARG A 32 26.86 13.00 10.08
CA ARG A 32 27.83 13.56 11.03
C ARG A 32 28.29 14.97 10.63
N ILE A 33 28.40 15.19 9.32
CA ILE A 33 28.64 16.50 8.69
C ILE A 33 27.47 17.46 8.94
N ILE A 34 26.23 17.03 8.70
CA ILE A 34 25.03 17.86 8.88
C ILE A 34 24.65 17.97 10.37
N GLY A 35 24.87 16.91 11.14
CA GLY A 35 24.55 16.83 12.57
C GLY A 35 25.48 17.68 13.46
N SER A 36 26.52 18.29 12.89
CA SER A 36 27.40 19.25 13.59
C SER A 36 26.95 20.72 13.44
N GLN A 37 25.72 20.96 12.93
CA GLN A 37 24.92 22.21 12.85
C GLN A 37 25.45 23.33 11.96
N ASP A 38 24.58 23.95 11.15
CA ASP A 38 24.73 25.27 10.50
C ASP A 38 26.11 25.61 9.92
N ALA A 39 26.90 24.60 9.59
CA ALA A 39 28.25 24.75 9.09
C ALA A 39 28.17 24.79 7.57
N SER A 40 28.74 25.84 6.99
CA SER A 40 28.83 25.98 5.55
C SER A 40 29.67 24.84 4.96
N PHE A 41 29.42 24.48 3.69
CA PHE A 41 30.20 23.45 2.99
C PHE A 41 31.72 23.73 3.00
N ALA A 42 32.12 25.00 3.15
CA ALA A 42 33.51 25.43 3.26
C ALA A 42 34.15 25.07 4.62
N ASP A 43 33.42 25.21 5.73
CA ASP A 43 33.91 24.84 7.07
C ASP A 43 34.11 23.32 7.22
N LEU A 44 33.39 22.55 6.39
CA LEU A 44 33.45 21.09 6.36
C LEU A 44 34.67 20.57 5.61
N ALA A 45 35.07 21.24 4.53
CA ALA A 45 36.30 20.94 3.81
C ALA A 45 37.54 21.21 4.69
N ASP A 46 37.51 22.29 5.49
CA ASP A 46 38.61 22.67 6.37
C ASP A 46 38.74 21.73 7.60
N LYS A 47 37.60 21.24 8.12
CA LYS A 47 37.59 20.20 9.17
C LYS A 47 37.98 18.81 8.66
N ALA A 48 37.81 18.53 7.36
CA ALA A 48 38.27 17.29 6.74
C ALA A 48 39.81 17.18 6.74
N SER A 49 40.53 18.30 6.64
CA SER A 49 41.99 18.36 6.80
C SER A 49 42.46 18.05 8.23
N THR A 50 41.64 18.32 9.25
CA THR A 50 41.92 18.03 10.67
C THR A 50 41.22 16.76 11.18
N ALA A 51 40.68 15.93 10.29
CA ALA A 51 39.73 14.90 10.69
C ALA A 51 40.39 13.69 11.37
N ASP A 52 39.69 13.15 12.38
CA ASP A 52 40.02 11.89 13.06
C ASP A 52 40.17 10.72 12.06
N ASP A 53 40.95 9.69 12.44
CA ASP A 53 41.21 8.49 11.63
C ASP A 53 39.93 7.81 11.11
N GLU A 54 38.82 7.96 11.82
CA GLU A 54 37.50 7.45 11.44
C GLU A 54 36.91 8.18 10.21
N MET A 55 37.08 9.50 10.10
CA MET A 55 36.61 10.30 8.97
C MET A 55 37.43 10.00 7.71
N LYS A 56 38.74 9.80 7.86
CA LYS A 56 39.61 9.38 6.76
C LYS A 56 39.20 8.01 6.21
N ARG A 57 38.81 7.07 7.10
CA ARG A 57 38.27 5.77 6.69
C ARG A 57 36.92 5.88 6.00
N ALA A 58 36.00 6.71 6.50
CA ALA A 58 34.71 6.93 5.87
C ALA A 58 34.84 7.58 4.47
N MET A 59 35.73 8.58 4.32
CA MET A 59 36.03 9.19 3.04
C MET A 59 36.67 8.20 2.05
N ALA A 60 37.61 7.38 2.51
CA ALA A 60 38.22 6.33 1.67
C ALA A 60 37.18 5.28 1.20
N GLN A 61 36.22 4.91 2.05
CA GLN A 61 35.12 4.03 1.66
C GLN A 61 34.20 4.69 0.63
N VAL A 62 33.89 5.98 0.77
CA VAL A 62 33.11 6.72 -0.24
C VAL A 62 33.88 6.81 -1.56
N GLU A 63 35.17 7.10 -1.52
CA GLU A 63 36.03 7.15 -2.71
C GLU A 63 36.11 5.79 -3.42
N GLU A 64 36.17 4.68 -2.68
CA GLU A 64 36.10 3.33 -3.25
C GLU A 64 34.74 3.06 -3.93
N ILE A 65 33.63 3.50 -3.33
CA ILE A 65 32.29 3.34 -3.93
C ILE A 65 32.17 4.21 -5.19
N VAL A 66 32.71 5.42 -5.19
CA VAL A 66 32.65 6.36 -6.33
C VAL A 66 33.55 5.92 -7.50
N THR A 67 34.68 5.27 -7.23
CA THR A 67 35.65 4.86 -8.26
C THR A 67 35.26 3.57 -8.99
N ARG A 68 34.29 2.80 -8.47
CA ARG A 68 33.69 1.70 -9.21
C ARG A 68 32.70 2.26 -10.23
N ASP A 69 33.06 2.20 -11.51
CA ASP A 69 32.29 2.77 -12.64
C ASP A 69 30.82 2.29 -12.72
N GLN A 70 30.48 1.13 -12.12
CA GLN A 70 29.11 0.63 -11.99
C GLN A 70 28.31 1.26 -10.85
N ASP A 71 28.98 1.83 -9.84
CA ASP A 71 28.38 2.40 -8.63
C ASP A 71 28.10 3.91 -8.75
N THR A 72 28.73 4.62 -9.68
CA THR A 72 28.48 6.06 -9.93
C THR A 72 27.02 6.33 -10.30
N ARG A 73 26.43 5.52 -11.20
CA ARG A 73 25.01 5.64 -11.55
C ARG A 73 24.08 5.31 -10.38
N ARG A 74 24.49 4.40 -9.48
CA ARG A 74 23.72 4.05 -8.29
C ARG A 74 23.77 5.18 -7.26
N LEU A 75 24.92 5.86 -7.14
CA LEU A 75 25.12 7.03 -6.30
C LEU A 75 24.31 8.24 -6.75
N GLU A 76 24.16 8.47 -8.06
CA GLU A 76 23.36 9.58 -8.61
C GLU A 76 21.86 9.44 -8.32
N ASP A 77 21.36 8.21 -8.22
CA ASP A 77 19.95 7.95 -7.94
C ASP A 77 19.71 7.73 -6.44
N TYR A 78 19.21 8.77 -5.78
CA TYR A 78 18.88 8.79 -4.35
C TYR A 78 17.90 7.69 -3.93
N ARG A 79 17.15 7.09 -4.86
CA ARG A 79 16.23 5.98 -4.56
C ARG A 79 16.98 4.73 -4.11
N ASN A 80 18.26 4.60 -4.44
CA ASN A 80 19.10 3.48 -4.03
C ASN A 80 19.59 3.59 -2.57
N TYR A 81 19.43 4.76 -1.94
CA TYR A 81 20.02 5.02 -0.63
C TYR A 81 19.22 4.33 0.50
N PHE A 82 17.97 3.99 0.22
CA PHE A 82 17.05 3.45 1.20
C PHE A 82 16.39 2.17 0.71
N GLU A 83 16.32 1.21 1.61
CA GLU A 83 15.55 -0.02 1.45
C GLU A 83 14.25 0.09 2.24
N PHE A 84 13.17 -0.43 1.67
CA PHE A 84 11.85 -0.41 2.29
C PHE A 84 11.37 -1.85 2.50
N GLU A 85 10.93 -2.16 3.71
CA GLU A 85 10.38 -3.47 4.05
C GLU A 85 8.98 -3.28 4.63
N LEU A 86 8.07 -4.16 4.21
CA LEU A 86 6.70 -4.23 4.71
C LEU A 86 6.64 -5.17 5.91
N PHE A 87 6.13 -4.69 7.03
CA PHE A 87 5.89 -5.48 8.23
C PHE A 87 4.40 -5.74 8.40
N LEU A 88 4.07 -6.98 8.73
CA LEU A 88 2.74 -7.43 9.09
C LEU A 88 2.71 -7.65 10.61
N GLU A 89 1.72 -7.07 11.27
CA GLU A 89 1.46 -7.23 12.69
C GLU A 89 0.18 -8.05 12.89
N ASN A 90 0.28 -9.16 13.62
CA ASN A 90 -0.88 -9.99 13.95
C ASN A 90 -1.68 -9.42 15.14
N GLN A 91 -2.82 -10.03 15.46
CA GLN A 91 -3.66 -9.59 16.59
C GLN A 91 -2.97 -9.71 17.96
N ALA A 92 -1.94 -10.56 18.08
CA ALA A 92 -1.13 -10.69 19.29
C ALA A 92 -0.03 -9.62 19.39
N GLY A 93 0.09 -8.71 18.40
CA GLY A 93 1.09 -7.66 18.34
C GLY A 93 2.46 -8.11 17.83
N GLU A 94 2.59 -9.35 17.34
CA GLU A 94 3.85 -9.84 16.79
C GLU A 94 4.05 -9.29 15.38
N GLN A 95 5.20 -8.65 15.16
CA GLN A 95 5.58 -8.10 13.86
C GLN A 95 6.53 -9.03 13.12
N GLN A 96 6.20 -9.31 11.85
CA GLN A 96 7.03 -10.12 10.97
C GLN A 96 7.23 -9.41 9.63
N ALA A 97 8.45 -9.51 9.10
CA ALA A 97 8.78 -8.95 7.78
C ALA A 97 8.11 -9.76 6.68
N PHE A 98 7.51 -9.08 5.71
CA PHE A 98 6.81 -9.71 4.60
C PHE A 98 7.76 -10.60 3.79
N SER A 99 8.99 -10.14 3.54
CA SER A 99 10.02 -10.90 2.82
C SER A 99 10.27 -12.28 3.43
N LYS A 100 10.09 -12.45 4.74
CA LYS A 100 10.22 -13.75 5.44
C LYS A 100 8.98 -14.64 5.31
N LEU A 101 7.81 -14.05 5.09
CA LEU A 101 6.52 -14.74 5.06
C LEU A 101 6.02 -15.08 3.66
N VAL A 102 6.52 -14.41 2.61
CA VAL A 102 6.09 -14.62 1.21
C VAL A 102 6.05 -16.10 0.79
N GLY A 103 6.98 -16.93 1.29
CA GLY A 103 7.02 -18.37 1.00
C GLY A 103 5.96 -19.21 1.72
N LEU A 104 5.43 -18.71 2.84
CA LEU A 104 4.53 -19.44 3.75
C LEU A 104 3.04 -19.07 3.56
N LEU A 105 2.76 -17.91 2.99
CA LEU A 105 1.40 -17.39 2.83
C LEU A 105 0.64 -18.08 1.69
N SER A 106 -0.68 -18.24 1.86
CA SER A 106 -1.58 -18.74 0.81
C SER A 106 -1.62 -17.79 -0.40
N GLY A 107 -2.13 -18.25 -1.55
CA GLY A 107 -2.15 -17.46 -2.79
C GLY A 107 -2.79 -16.08 -2.63
N GLY A 108 -3.94 -15.99 -1.96
CA GLY A 108 -4.63 -14.73 -1.68
C GLY A 108 -3.94 -13.91 -0.60
N GLN A 109 -3.49 -14.54 0.49
CA GLN A 109 -2.77 -13.83 1.56
C GLN A 109 -1.46 -13.22 1.08
N ARG A 110 -0.83 -13.81 0.07
CA ARG A 110 0.35 -13.24 -0.58
C ARG A 110 0.04 -11.96 -1.34
N GLN A 111 -1.16 -11.81 -1.90
CA GLN A 111 -1.49 -10.72 -2.82
C GLN A 111 -1.88 -9.41 -2.10
N ALA A 112 -2.62 -9.48 -1.00
CA ALA A 112 -3.07 -8.28 -0.28
C ALA A 112 -1.91 -7.31 0.11
N PRO A 113 -0.75 -7.80 0.63
CA PRO A 113 0.40 -6.95 0.93
C PRO A 113 0.92 -6.17 -0.29
N TYR A 114 0.87 -6.74 -1.50
CA TYR A 114 1.29 -6.02 -2.72
C TYR A 114 0.33 -4.88 -3.05
N TYR A 115 -0.98 -5.06 -2.90
CA TYR A 115 -1.94 -3.97 -3.13
C TYR A 115 -1.76 -2.82 -2.13
N VAL A 116 -1.41 -3.14 -0.87
CA VAL A 116 -1.06 -2.11 0.13
C VAL A 116 0.21 -1.37 -0.27
N ALA A 117 1.23 -2.07 -0.78
CA ALA A 117 2.46 -1.43 -1.26
C ALA A 117 2.25 -0.56 -2.50
N ILE A 118 1.40 -0.98 -3.43
CA ILE A 118 1.02 -0.17 -4.60
C ILE A 118 0.30 1.09 -4.13
N ALA A 119 -0.66 0.98 -3.21
CA ALA A 119 -1.38 2.13 -2.66
C ALA A 119 -0.42 3.14 -2.02
N ALA A 120 0.47 2.66 -1.13
CA ALA A 120 1.48 3.49 -0.47
C ALA A 120 2.38 4.23 -1.48
N SER A 121 2.80 3.51 -2.52
CA SER A 121 3.65 4.07 -3.59
C SER A 121 2.89 5.14 -4.38
N MET A 122 1.66 4.88 -4.78
CA MET A 122 0.82 5.83 -5.52
C MET A 122 0.55 7.09 -4.71
N VAL A 123 0.25 6.95 -3.42
CA VAL A 123 0.08 8.11 -2.51
C VAL A 123 1.36 8.94 -2.44
N SER A 124 2.53 8.31 -2.36
CA SER A 124 3.80 9.05 -2.31
C SER A 124 4.08 9.85 -3.60
N VAL A 125 3.60 9.36 -4.74
CA VAL A 125 3.77 10.00 -6.06
C VAL A 125 2.73 11.09 -6.27
N TYR A 126 1.45 10.80 -6.03
CA TYR A 126 0.35 11.75 -6.25
C TYR A 126 0.27 12.83 -5.17
N PHE A 127 0.68 12.53 -3.94
CA PHE A 127 0.53 13.41 -2.79
C PHE A 127 1.87 13.59 -2.03
N PRO A 128 2.93 14.10 -2.69
CA PRO A 128 4.29 14.14 -2.13
C PRO A 128 4.42 15.07 -0.91
N LYS A 129 3.54 16.08 -0.77
CA LYS A 129 3.50 16.98 0.39
C LYS A 129 2.75 16.42 1.60
N GLY A 130 2.30 15.17 1.51
CA GLY A 130 1.35 14.57 2.43
C GLY A 130 -0.05 15.08 2.11
N GLY A 131 -0.96 14.18 1.77
CA GLY A 131 -2.38 14.50 1.70
C GLY A 131 -2.85 14.96 3.08
N ARG A 132 -2.85 16.28 3.31
CA ARG A 132 -3.62 16.85 4.41
C ARG A 132 -5.08 16.56 4.14
N GLU A 133 -5.83 16.20 5.18
CA GLU A 133 -7.29 16.14 5.13
C GLU A 133 -7.82 17.38 4.39
N GLY A 134 -8.45 17.15 3.24
CA GLY A 134 -9.09 18.20 2.43
C GLY A 134 -8.29 18.78 1.27
N SER A 135 -7.02 18.40 1.05
CA SER A 135 -6.26 18.86 -0.13
C SER A 135 -5.48 17.73 -0.82
N THR A 136 -6.19 16.86 -1.52
CA THR A 136 -5.59 15.96 -2.52
C THR A 136 -5.25 16.77 -3.77
N GLU A 137 -4.07 17.40 -3.82
CA GLU A 137 -3.59 18.18 -4.98
C GLU A 137 -3.18 17.30 -6.19
N GLY A 138 -3.83 16.15 -6.42
CA GLY A 138 -3.50 15.22 -7.50
C GLY A 138 -4.68 14.34 -7.91
N MET A 139 -4.63 13.79 -9.13
CA MET A 139 -5.73 12.98 -9.69
C MET A 139 -5.95 11.66 -8.92
N GLY A 140 -4.89 11.07 -8.35
CA GLY A 140 -4.98 9.87 -7.53
C GLY A 140 -5.43 8.61 -8.28
N LEU A 141 -5.35 8.57 -9.61
CA LEU A 141 -5.89 7.46 -10.41
C LEU A 141 -5.03 6.21 -10.32
N VAL A 142 -5.67 5.07 -10.06
CA VAL A 142 -5.05 3.74 -10.13
C VAL A 142 -5.95 2.83 -10.97
N ALA A 143 -5.39 2.29 -12.05
CA ALA A 143 -6.07 1.36 -12.94
C ALA A 143 -5.51 -0.05 -12.73
N PHE A 144 -6.41 -1.02 -12.57
CA PHE A 144 -6.06 -2.42 -12.46
C PHE A 144 -6.79 -3.24 -13.52
N ASP A 145 -6.04 -4.14 -14.16
CA ASP A 145 -6.58 -5.17 -15.03
C ASP A 145 -6.53 -6.52 -14.30
N GLU A 146 -7.64 -7.25 -14.30
CA GLU A 146 -7.78 -8.55 -13.63
C GLU A 146 -7.34 -8.56 -12.16
N ALA A 147 -7.55 -7.46 -11.44
CA ALA A 147 -7.21 -7.38 -10.03
C ALA A 147 -8.20 -8.12 -9.13
N PHE A 148 -7.72 -8.45 -7.93
CA PHE A 148 -8.47 -9.08 -6.85
C PHE A 148 -8.98 -10.52 -7.11
N ASN A 149 -8.65 -11.12 -8.26
CA ASN A 149 -9.11 -12.47 -8.64
C ASN A 149 -8.76 -13.61 -7.66
N LYS A 150 -7.75 -13.44 -6.78
CA LYS A 150 -7.34 -14.46 -5.78
C LYS A 150 -7.58 -14.02 -4.33
N LEU A 151 -8.24 -12.88 -4.13
CA LEU A 151 -8.63 -12.40 -2.81
C LEU A 151 -10.08 -12.78 -2.53
N ASP A 152 -10.40 -13.03 -1.27
CA ASP A 152 -11.79 -13.12 -0.85
C ASP A 152 -12.49 -11.75 -0.93
N ILE A 153 -13.82 -11.79 -0.86
CA ILE A 153 -14.69 -10.63 -1.03
C ILE A 153 -14.39 -9.57 0.03
N GLY A 154 -14.37 -9.95 1.31
CA GLY A 154 -14.12 -9.01 2.41
C GLY A 154 -12.79 -8.28 2.30
N ASN A 155 -11.70 -8.99 1.95
CA ASN A 155 -10.40 -8.36 1.75
C ASN A 155 -10.36 -7.44 0.53
N THR A 156 -11.06 -7.82 -0.55
CA THR A 156 -11.21 -6.96 -1.74
C THR A 156 -11.93 -5.66 -1.40
N GLN A 157 -13.06 -5.73 -0.69
CA GLN A 157 -13.82 -4.58 -0.24
C GLN A 157 -13.00 -3.66 0.68
N ASN A 158 -12.25 -4.25 1.62
CA ASN A 158 -11.34 -3.49 2.51
C ASN A 158 -10.25 -2.77 1.73
N LEU A 159 -9.64 -3.44 0.72
CA LEU A 159 -8.64 -2.79 -0.13
C LEU A 159 -9.25 -1.64 -0.93
N ILE A 160 -10.43 -1.80 -1.52
CA ILE A 160 -11.09 -0.70 -2.26
C ILE A 160 -11.34 0.50 -1.32
N THR A 161 -11.78 0.22 -0.09
CA THR A 161 -12.00 1.25 0.94
C THR A 161 -10.69 1.94 1.32
N LEU A 162 -9.59 1.20 1.49
CA LEU A 162 -8.27 1.79 1.74
C LEU A 162 -7.89 2.79 0.63
N TYR A 163 -8.02 2.40 -0.63
CA TYR A 163 -7.66 3.29 -1.74
C TYR A 163 -8.51 4.56 -1.72
N ARG A 164 -9.83 4.42 -1.50
CA ARG A 164 -10.75 5.55 -1.35
C ARG A 164 -10.30 6.50 -0.24
N ASP A 165 -9.98 5.99 0.94
CA ASP A 165 -9.60 6.80 2.09
C ASP A 165 -8.22 7.46 1.93
N LEU A 166 -7.33 6.83 1.16
CA LEU A 166 -6.06 7.44 0.73
C LEU A 166 -6.22 8.51 -0.34
N GLY A 167 -7.46 8.78 -0.79
CA GLY A 167 -7.75 9.73 -1.87
C GLY A 167 -7.41 9.20 -3.27
N LEU A 168 -7.25 7.88 -3.42
CA LEU A 168 -7.00 7.23 -4.70
C LEU A 168 -8.32 6.83 -5.37
N GLN A 169 -8.41 7.09 -6.67
CA GLN A 169 -9.53 6.73 -7.53
C GLN A 169 -9.22 5.42 -8.26
N LEU A 170 -9.96 4.37 -7.95
CA LEU A 170 -9.77 3.05 -8.53
C LEU A 170 -10.60 2.86 -9.81
N VAL A 171 -9.96 2.34 -10.85
CA VAL A 171 -10.60 1.77 -12.04
C VAL A 171 -10.20 0.31 -12.13
N ILE A 172 -11.17 -0.59 -12.08
CA ILE A 172 -10.93 -2.04 -12.04
C ILE A 172 -11.60 -2.67 -13.25
N ALA A 173 -10.82 -3.32 -14.10
CA ALA A 173 -11.34 -4.22 -15.12
C ALA A 173 -11.44 -5.63 -14.53
N ALA A 174 -12.66 -6.16 -14.47
CA ALA A 174 -12.92 -7.49 -13.97
C ALA A 174 -14.00 -8.19 -14.81
N PRO A 175 -13.92 -9.52 -14.97
CA PRO A 175 -14.99 -10.31 -15.57
C PRO A 175 -16.33 -10.14 -14.84
N GLU A 176 -17.44 -10.30 -15.58
CA GLU A 176 -18.81 -10.13 -15.05
C GLU A 176 -19.12 -11.01 -13.83
N ILE A 177 -18.51 -12.20 -13.74
CA ILE A 177 -18.66 -13.11 -12.60
C ILE A 177 -18.25 -12.47 -11.25
N HIS A 178 -17.36 -11.47 -11.28
CA HIS A 178 -16.90 -10.77 -10.09
C HIS A 178 -17.72 -9.52 -9.76
N ARG A 179 -18.76 -9.20 -10.55
CA ARG A 179 -19.60 -8.01 -10.35
C ARG A 179 -20.14 -7.91 -8.92
N ALA A 180 -20.62 -9.02 -8.36
CA ALA A 180 -21.19 -9.04 -7.01
C ALA A 180 -20.20 -8.63 -5.91
N THR A 181 -18.91 -8.96 -6.07
CA THR A 181 -17.85 -8.59 -5.13
C THR A 181 -17.69 -7.08 -4.98
N PHE A 182 -17.93 -6.33 -6.06
CA PHE A 182 -17.65 -4.90 -6.12
C PHE A 182 -18.84 -4.01 -5.76
N LEU A 183 -20.08 -4.49 -5.90
CA LEU A 183 -21.32 -3.71 -5.76
C LEU A 183 -21.38 -2.86 -4.48
N GLU A 184 -20.89 -3.38 -3.38
CA GLU A 184 -20.95 -2.70 -2.07
C GLU A 184 -19.82 -1.69 -1.85
N SER A 185 -18.81 -1.66 -2.71
CA SER A 185 -17.58 -0.89 -2.49
C SER A 185 -17.26 0.11 -3.60
N VAL A 186 -17.92 0.04 -4.75
CA VAL A 186 -17.71 0.93 -5.89
C VAL A 186 -18.88 1.89 -6.08
N ASP A 187 -18.59 3.05 -6.69
CA ASP A 187 -19.60 4.07 -6.94
C ASP A 187 -20.24 3.92 -8.34
N CYS A 188 -19.60 3.19 -9.24
CA CYS A 188 -20.05 2.99 -10.62
C CYS A 188 -19.56 1.63 -11.15
N ILE A 189 -20.42 0.94 -11.89
CA ILE A 189 -20.09 -0.25 -12.67
C ILE A 189 -20.36 0.05 -14.13
N ILE A 190 -19.37 -0.20 -14.98
CA ILE A 190 -19.50 -0.05 -16.44
C ILE A 190 -19.48 -1.45 -17.04
N SER A 191 -20.62 -1.88 -17.56
CA SER A 191 -20.79 -3.16 -18.24
C SER A 191 -20.52 -2.98 -19.73
N VAL A 192 -19.58 -3.77 -20.26
CA VAL A 192 -19.19 -3.73 -21.68
C VAL A 192 -19.50 -5.09 -22.30
N THR A 193 -20.44 -5.12 -23.24
CA THR A 193 -20.91 -6.37 -23.88
C THR A 193 -20.78 -6.26 -25.39
N ARG A 194 -20.12 -7.24 -26.02
CA ARG A 194 -20.11 -7.36 -27.48
C ARG A 194 -21.40 -8.01 -27.95
N MET A 195 -22.13 -7.36 -28.86
CA MET A 195 -23.36 -7.90 -29.43
C MET A 195 -23.05 -9.09 -30.35
N SER A 196 -23.61 -10.26 -30.05
CA SER A 196 -23.36 -11.50 -30.78
C SER A 196 -23.60 -11.33 -32.29
N GLY A 197 -22.66 -11.85 -33.10
CA GLY A 197 -22.76 -11.78 -34.56
C GLY A 197 -22.45 -10.39 -35.17
N THR A 198 -21.97 -9.44 -34.37
CA THR A 198 -21.57 -8.11 -34.85
C THR A 198 -20.28 -7.62 -34.21
N ASP A 199 -19.70 -6.55 -34.76
CA ASP A 199 -18.58 -5.80 -34.16
C ASP A 199 -19.07 -4.65 -33.28
N ARG A 200 -20.37 -4.63 -32.94
CA ARG A 200 -20.95 -3.60 -32.09
C ARG A 200 -20.74 -3.93 -30.62
N VAL A 201 -20.41 -2.90 -29.85
CA VAL A 201 -20.25 -2.98 -28.40
C VAL A 201 -21.37 -2.16 -27.75
N ALA A 202 -22.08 -2.77 -26.82
CA ALA A 202 -23.01 -2.10 -25.91
C ALA A 202 -22.26 -1.76 -24.62
N VAL A 203 -22.44 -0.52 -24.15
CA VAL A 203 -21.87 -0.03 -22.90
C VAL A 203 -23.01 0.48 -22.04
N ASP A 204 -23.13 -0.06 -20.84
CA ASP A 204 -24.09 0.38 -19.84
C ASP A 204 -23.37 0.82 -18.57
N ALA A 205 -23.86 1.88 -17.93
CA ALA A 205 -23.22 2.49 -16.76
C ALA A 205 -24.24 2.59 -15.62
N GLU A 206 -23.99 1.84 -14.56
CA GLU A 206 -24.82 1.83 -13.37
C GLU A 206 -24.09 2.55 -12.24
N ARG A 207 -24.67 3.67 -11.79
CA ARG A 207 -24.13 4.45 -10.67
C ARG A 207 -24.82 4.06 -9.37
N ILE A 208 -24.03 3.64 -8.39
CA ILE A 208 -24.52 3.19 -7.10
C ILE A 208 -24.54 4.39 -6.16
N GLY A 209 -25.73 4.80 -5.74
CA GLY A 209 -25.89 5.92 -4.81
C GLY A 209 -25.45 5.55 -3.38
N PRO A 210 -25.00 6.51 -2.55
CA PRO A 210 -24.55 6.23 -1.18
C PRO A 210 -25.59 5.51 -0.32
N ARG A 211 -26.88 5.85 -0.50
CA ARG A 211 -27.98 5.16 0.21
C ARG A 211 -28.09 3.69 -0.22
N ALA A 212 -28.02 3.41 -1.52
CA ALA A 212 -28.09 2.05 -2.02
C ALA A 212 -26.90 1.23 -1.52
N GLN A 213 -25.70 1.81 -1.54
CA GLN A 213 -24.49 1.20 -0.99
C GLN A 213 -24.64 0.86 0.50
N ALA A 214 -25.12 1.80 1.31
CA ALA A 214 -25.34 1.59 2.74
C ALA A 214 -26.38 0.49 3.04
N GLU A 215 -27.48 0.44 2.28
CA GLU A 215 -28.51 -0.60 2.43
C GLU A 215 -27.97 -1.98 2.02
N MET A 216 -27.17 -2.07 0.94
CA MET A 216 -26.53 -3.32 0.53
C MET A 216 -25.55 -3.83 1.60
N GLN A 217 -24.69 -2.95 2.12
CA GLN A 217 -23.77 -3.28 3.21
C GLN A 217 -24.53 -3.73 4.47
N ALA A 218 -25.61 -3.05 4.84
CA ALA A 218 -26.43 -3.42 6.00
C ALA A 218 -27.13 -4.78 5.81
N ALA A 219 -27.54 -5.10 4.58
CA ALA A 219 -28.16 -6.37 4.24
C ALA A 219 -27.17 -7.54 4.12
N ASN A 220 -25.88 -7.26 3.89
CA ASN A 220 -24.86 -8.29 3.70
C ASN A 220 -24.62 -9.10 5.00
N PRO A 221 -24.95 -10.41 5.03
CA PRO A 221 -24.73 -11.23 6.21
C PRO A 221 -23.24 -11.43 6.54
N GLU A 222 -22.33 -11.30 5.57
CA GLU A 222 -20.88 -11.42 5.81
C GLU A 222 -20.34 -10.30 6.71
N HIS A 223 -21.03 -9.14 6.75
CA HIS A 223 -20.70 -8.05 7.67
C HIS A 223 -21.26 -8.30 9.07
N ARG A 224 -22.12 -9.31 9.23
CA ARG A 224 -22.73 -9.67 10.51
C ARG A 224 -21.95 -10.82 11.14
N GLY A 225 -21.38 -10.58 12.32
CA GLY A 225 -20.58 -11.59 13.03
C GLY A 225 -21.40 -12.84 13.41
N VAL A 226 -20.69 -13.90 13.83
CA VAL A 226 -21.29 -15.22 14.18
C VAL A 226 -22.42 -15.10 15.21
N GLU A 227 -22.35 -14.14 16.14
CA GLU A 227 -23.39 -13.88 17.13
C GLU A 227 -24.73 -13.45 16.53
N TRP A 228 -24.71 -12.69 15.43
CA TRP A 228 -25.93 -12.31 14.73
C TRP A 228 -26.63 -13.55 14.14
N PHE A 229 -25.88 -14.44 13.49
CA PHE A 229 -26.41 -15.70 12.95
C PHE A 229 -26.99 -16.60 14.03
N ARG A 230 -26.34 -16.67 15.21
CA ARG A 230 -26.86 -17.42 16.37
C ARG A 230 -28.20 -16.85 16.81
N THR A 231 -28.29 -15.53 16.93
CA THR A 231 -29.50 -14.84 17.38
C THR A 231 -30.65 -15.03 16.39
N GLU A 232 -30.41 -14.86 15.09
CA GLU A 232 -31.42 -15.08 14.04
C GLU A 232 -31.86 -16.54 13.97
N SER A 233 -30.93 -17.50 14.14
CA SER A 233 -31.28 -18.93 14.14
C SER A 233 -32.20 -19.29 15.30
N GLU A 234 -31.92 -18.76 16.50
CA GLU A 234 -32.78 -18.97 17.67
C GLU A 234 -34.15 -18.30 17.49
N GLN A 235 -34.21 -17.08 16.97
CA GLN A 235 -35.47 -16.40 16.67
C GLN A 235 -36.29 -17.11 15.58
N ALA A 236 -35.64 -17.65 14.55
CA ALA A 236 -36.30 -18.42 13.50
C ALA A 236 -36.86 -19.74 14.03
N LYS A 237 -36.13 -20.45 14.92
CA LYS A 237 -36.65 -21.64 15.61
C LYS A 237 -37.86 -21.32 16.48
N GLN A 238 -37.84 -20.17 17.15
CA GLN A 238 -38.93 -19.75 18.04
C GLN A 238 -40.19 -19.36 17.25
N LYS A 239 -40.05 -18.67 16.11
CA LYS A 239 -41.16 -18.40 15.18
C LYS A 239 -41.70 -19.64 14.47
N ALA A 240 -40.90 -20.68 14.30
CA ALA A 240 -41.35 -21.94 13.70
C ALA A 240 -42.06 -22.86 14.71
N ALA A 241 -41.96 -22.55 16.01
CA ALA A 241 -42.64 -23.26 17.09
C ALA A 241 -43.98 -22.60 17.50
N GLU A 242 -44.29 -21.42 16.95
CA GLU A 242 -45.57 -20.70 17.04
C GLU A 242 -46.45 -21.02 15.83
#